data_AF-A0A2N6Q2V6-F1
#
_entry.id   AF-A0A2N6Q2V6-F1
#
_cell.length_a   1.000
_cell.length_b   1.000
_cell.length_c   1.000
_cell.angle_alpha   90.00
_cell.angle_beta   90.00
_cell.angle_gamma   90.00
#
_symmetry.space_group_name_H-M   'P 1'
#
loop_
_entity.id
_entity.type
_entity.pdbx_description
1 polymer ?
#
loop_
_entity_poly.entity_id
_entity_poly.type
_entity_poly.pdbx_seq_one_letter_code
_entity_poly.pdbx_strand_id
1 'polypeptide(L)'
;MASDKSRKRVAKKYGDMPDKWDDWHVRLPDPKDQIRVIDLYHKSGSMSKSEFVRARLLGEHFKVITVDKSAVEYYRKLSELTAQVHKIGVNYNQVVRLMRLYTAEKSIQTLLRELIGLTKELTALQEKAVSLTIDYRER
;
A
#
# COMPACT_ATOMS: atom_id res chain seq x y z
N MET A 1 -41.23 -17.55 24.60
CA MET A 1 -39.81 -17.81 24.93
C MET A 1 -39.16 -18.47 23.73
N ALA A 2 -38.09 -17.87 23.20
CA ALA A 2 -37.52 -18.20 21.91
C ALA A 2 -36.75 -19.53 21.91
N SER A 3 -36.99 -20.34 20.88
CA SER A 3 -36.31 -21.61 20.62
C SER A 3 -34.87 -21.38 20.17
N ASP A 4 -33.92 -21.92 20.94
CA ASP A 4 -32.50 -21.96 20.61
C ASP A 4 -32.26 -22.99 19.50
N LYS A 5 -32.14 -22.51 18.26
CA LYS A 5 -31.76 -23.32 17.09
C LYS A 5 -30.25 -23.38 17.00
N SER A 6 -29.64 -24.32 17.73
CA SER A 6 -28.26 -24.73 17.49
C SER A 6 -28.12 -25.25 16.05
N ARG A 7 -27.50 -24.45 15.18
CA ARG A 7 -27.19 -24.83 13.79
C ARG A 7 -26.17 -25.98 13.83
N LYS A 8 -26.65 -27.21 13.60
CA LYS A 8 -25.78 -28.35 13.30
C LYS A 8 -24.89 -28.00 12.10
N ARG A 9 -23.58 -27.91 12.32
CA ARG A 9 -22.59 -27.78 11.24
C ARG A 9 -22.60 -29.09 10.46
N VAL A 10 -23.17 -29.06 9.26
CA VAL A 10 -23.12 -30.20 8.34
C VAL A 10 -21.69 -30.30 7.80
N ALA A 11 -21.00 -31.40 8.11
CA ALA A 11 -19.69 -31.68 7.55
C ALA A 11 -19.81 -31.84 6.03
N LYS A 12 -19.05 -31.04 5.29
CA LYS A 12 -18.98 -31.13 3.82
C LYS A 12 -18.20 -32.40 3.50
N LYS A 13 -18.89 -33.48 3.08
CA LYS A 13 -18.25 -34.75 2.70
C LYS A 13 -17.50 -34.56 1.38
N TYR A 14 -16.18 -34.67 1.43
CA TYR A 14 -15.31 -34.73 0.25
C TYR A 14 -15.05 -36.21 -0.07
N GLY A 15 -15.97 -36.87 -0.80
CA GLY A 15 -15.75 -38.22 -1.34
C GLY A 15 -15.31 -39.29 -0.33
N ASP A 16 -14.50 -40.25 -0.81
CA ASP A 16 -13.94 -41.40 -0.08
C ASP A 16 -12.69 -41.04 0.75
N MET A 17 -12.66 -39.80 1.26
CA MET A 17 -11.55 -39.28 2.02
C MET A 17 -11.74 -39.67 3.50
N PRO A 18 -10.71 -40.16 4.20
CA PRO A 18 -10.84 -40.59 5.60
C PRO A 18 -11.40 -39.45 6.47
N ASP A 19 -12.26 -39.80 7.43
CA ASP A 19 -12.92 -38.85 8.36
C ASP A 19 -11.90 -38.01 9.17
N LYS A 20 -10.64 -38.47 9.24
CA LYS A 20 -9.53 -37.79 9.89
C LYS A 20 -8.32 -37.73 8.96
N TRP A 21 -7.67 -36.57 8.91
CA TRP A 21 -6.42 -36.38 8.19
C TRP A 21 -5.25 -36.97 8.98
N ASP A 22 -4.27 -37.55 8.27
CA ASP A 22 -3.01 -37.97 8.88
C ASP A 22 -2.10 -36.75 9.07
N ASP A 23 -1.89 -36.36 10.34
CA ASP A 23 -1.03 -35.24 10.69
C ASP A 23 0.45 -35.64 10.66
N TRP A 24 1.23 -34.99 9.80
CA TRP A 24 2.67 -35.22 9.69
C TRP A 24 3.45 -34.15 10.45
N HIS A 25 4.25 -34.57 11.44
CA HIS A 25 5.16 -33.69 12.17
C HIS A 25 6.55 -33.74 11.54
N VAL A 26 6.98 -32.64 10.92
CA VAL A 26 8.32 -32.49 10.35
C VAL A 26 9.17 -31.65 11.30
N ARG A 27 10.31 -32.19 11.74
CA ARG A 27 11.32 -31.45 12.51
C ARG A 27 12.45 -31.03 11.59
N LEU A 28 12.74 -29.73 11.57
CA LEU A 28 13.92 -29.20 10.91
C LEU A 28 15.09 -29.26 11.90
N PRO A 29 16.14 -30.05 11.65
CA PRO A 29 17.22 -30.25 12.61
C PRO A 29 18.13 -29.02 12.72
N ASP A 30 18.32 -28.26 11.64
CA ASP A 30 19.08 -27.00 11.65
C ASP A 30 18.17 -25.80 11.98
N PRO A 31 18.46 -25.02 13.03
CA PRO A 31 17.76 -23.76 13.32
C PRO A 31 17.76 -22.76 12.17
N LYS A 32 18.81 -22.74 11.33
CA LYS A 32 18.89 -21.84 10.16
C LYS A 32 17.82 -22.18 9.12
N ASP A 33 17.59 -23.47 8.90
CA ASP A 33 16.56 -23.93 7.97
C ASP A 33 15.15 -23.62 8.50
N GLN A 34 14.96 -23.69 9.81
CA GLN A 34 13.72 -23.27 10.44
C GLN A 34 13.43 -21.78 10.20
N ILE A 35 14.41 -20.90 10.39
CA ILE A 35 14.29 -19.47 10.11
C ILE A 35 14.00 -19.24 8.63
N ARG A 36 14.74 -19.91 7.74
CA ARG A 36 14.57 -19.80 6.29
C ARG A 36 13.17 -20.20 5.82
N VAL A 37 12.62 -21.29 6.34
CA VAL A 37 11.26 -21.75 5.99
C VAL A 37 10.20 -20.78 6.50
N ILE A 38 10.39 -20.20 7.68
CA ILE A 38 9.51 -19.15 8.22
C ILE A 38 9.54 -17.90 7.34
N ASP A 39 10.73 -17.45 6.91
CA ASP A 39 10.88 -16.31 6.01
C ASP A 39 10.21 -16.56 4.66
N LEU A 40 10.35 -17.77 4.11
CA LEU A 40 9.70 -18.14 2.84
C LEU A 40 8.18 -18.16 2.97
N TYR A 41 7.64 -18.61 4.11
CA TYR A 41 6.21 -18.53 4.42
C TYR A 41 5.73 -17.07 4.48
N HIS A 42 6.45 -16.19 5.18
CA HIS A 42 6.08 -14.77 5.21
C HIS A 42 6.12 -14.12 3.82
N LYS A 43 7.06 -14.55 2.96
CA LYS A 43 7.16 -14.09 1.57
C LYS A 43 6.09 -14.69 0.65
N SER A 44 5.47 -15.81 1.01
CA SER A 44 4.52 -16.50 0.13
C SER A 44 3.12 -15.88 0.16
N GLY A 45 2.76 -15.16 1.23
CA GLY A 45 1.41 -14.64 1.44
C GLY A 45 0.34 -15.74 1.63
N SER A 46 0.76 -16.98 1.90
CA SER A 46 -0.17 -18.10 2.11
C SER A 46 -0.98 -17.92 3.39
N MET A 47 -2.23 -18.39 3.42
CA MET A 47 -3.12 -18.19 4.57
C MET A 47 -2.66 -18.98 5.80
N SER A 48 -1.94 -20.09 5.60
CA SER A 48 -1.40 -20.89 6.69
C SER A 48 -0.05 -21.52 6.33
N LYS A 49 0.71 -21.92 7.37
CA LYS A 49 1.97 -22.66 7.20
C LYS A 49 1.74 -23.99 6.48
N SER A 50 0.65 -24.69 6.78
CA SER A 50 0.32 -25.98 6.16
C SER A 50 0.01 -25.84 4.67
N GLU A 51 -0.70 -24.78 4.28
CA GLU A 51 -0.95 -24.46 2.86
C GLU A 51 0.34 -24.12 2.13
N PHE A 52 1.21 -23.32 2.74
CA PHE A 52 2.54 -23.01 2.17
C PHE A 52 3.37 -24.27 1.94
N VAL A 53 3.47 -25.16 2.95
CA VAL A 53 4.24 -26.40 2.84
C VAL A 53 3.62 -27.35 1.80
N ARG A 54 2.29 -27.48 1.76
CA ARG A 54 1.59 -28.29 0.76
C ARG A 54 1.90 -27.80 -0.66
N ALA A 55 1.81 -26.49 -0.91
CA ALA A 55 2.12 -25.90 -2.20
C ALA A 55 3.57 -26.18 -2.64
N ARG A 56 4.54 -26.12 -1.71
CA ARG A 56 5.94 -26.47 -2.00
C ARG A 56 6.13 -27.95 -2.31
N LEU A 57 5.49 -28.84 -1.53
CA LEU A 57 5.59 -30.30 -1.70
C LEU A 57 4.91 -30.79 -3.00
N LEU A 58 3.79 -30.18 -3.38
CA LEU A 58 3.06 -30.51 -4.61
C LEU A 58 3.64 -29.82 -5.87
N GLY A 59 4.77 -29.13 -5.73
CA GLY A 59 5.47 -28.52 -6.87
C GLY A 59 4.79 -27.28 -7.45
N GLU A 60 3.88 -26.64 -6.71
CA GLU A 60 3.23 -25.39 -7.17
C GLU A 60 4.27 -24.27 -7.33
N HIS A 61 4.10 -23.44 -8.36
CA HIS A 61 5.05 -22.36 -8.65
C HIS A 61 5.17 -21.38 -7.46
N PHE A 62 6.42 -21.07 -7.06
CA PHE A 62 6.72 -20.00 -6.09
C PHE A 62 7.09 -18.74 -6.85
N LYS A 63 6.33 -17.66 -6.65
CA LYS A 63 6.76 -16.34 -7.11
C LYS A 63 6.96 -15.44 -5.89
N VAL A 64 8.21 -15.24 -5.49
CA VAL A 64 8.54 -14.19 -4.52
C VAL A 64 8.54 -12.86 -5.24
N ILE A 65 7.59 -12.00 -4.91
CA ILE A 65 7.64 -10.59 -5.31
C ILE A 65 8.36 -9.86 -4.18
N THR A 66 9.67 -9.63 -4.35
CA THR A 66 10.41 -8.80 -3.41
C THR A 66 10.00 -7.35 -3.65
N VAL A 67 9.22 -6.81 -2.72
CA VAL A 67 8.87 -5.39 -2.73
C VAL A 67 9.96 -4.64 -1.96
N ASP A 68 10.71 -3.80 -2.66
CA ASP A 68 11.61 -2.85 -2.01
C ASP A 68 10.78 -1.87 -1.19
N LYS A 69 10.82 -2.03 0.14
CA LYS A 69 10.06 -1.20 1.08
C LYS A 69 10.46 0.27 0.98
N SER A 70 11.71 0.55 0.64
CA SER A 70 12.22 1.93 0.50
C SER A 70 11.63 2.59 -0.75
N ALA A 71 11.58 1.88 -1.87
CA ALA A 71 10.93 2.34 -3.09
C ALA A 71 9.43 2.59 -2.88
N VAL A 72 8.72 1.68 -2.20
CA VAL A 72 7.29 1.86 -1.89
C VAL A 72 7.05 3.11 -1.04
N GLU A 73 7.87 3.33 -0.01
CA GLU A 73 7.75 4.51 0.83
C GLU A 73 8.03 5.80 0.05
N TYR A 74 9.06 5.80 -0.81
CA TYR A 74 9.37 6.92 -1.72
C TYR A 74 8.18 7.26 -2.62
N TYR A 75 7.66 6.27 -3.35
CA TYR A 75 6.53 6.49 -4.27
C TYR A 75 5.27 6.96 -3.55
N ARG A 76 4.99 6.46 -2.34
CA ARG A 76 3.87 6.94 -1.53
C ARG A 76 4.02 8.43 -1.20
N LYS A 77 5.19 8.83 -0.67
CA LYS A 77 5.45 10.24 -0.31
C LYS A 77 5.42 11.16 -1.54
N LEU A 78 5.96 10.72 -2.67
CA LEU A 78 5.94 11.49 -3.92
C LEU A 78 4.51 11.67 -4.45
N SER A 79 3.68 10.64 -4.35
CA SER A 79 2.27 10.69 -4.74
C SER A 79 1.48 11.69 -3.89
N GLU A 80 1.74 11.72 -2.58
CA GLU A 80 1.14 12.69 -1.66
C GLU A 80 1.53 14.14 -1.99
N LEU A 81 2.79 14.39 -2.36
CA LEU A 81 3.25 15.70 -2.80
C LEU A 81 2.58 16.10 -4.13
N THR A 82 2.44 15.17 -5.07
CA THR A 82 1.80 15.44 -6.36
C THR A 82 0.31 15.76 -6.21
N ALA A 83 -0.38 15.09 -5.28
CA ALA A 83 -1.77 15.41 -4.95
C ALA A 83 -1.91 16.84 -4.37
N GLN A 84 -0.97 17.27 -3.51
CA GLN A 84 -0.96 18.64 -2.98
C GLN A 84 -0.69 19.67 -4.07
N VAL A 85 0.27 19.42 -4.97
CA VAL A 85 0.54 20.27 -6.15
C VAL A 85 -0.71 20.42 -7.00
N HIS A 86 -1.43 19.33 -7.26
CA HIS A 86 -2.68 19.39 -8.02
C HIS A 86 -3.74 20.27 -7.34
N LYS A 87 -3.93 20.12 -6.02
CA LYS A 87 -4.86 20.95 -5.25
C LYS A 87 -4.52 22.44 -5.34
N ILE A 88 -3.25 22.80 -5.20
CA ILE A 88 -2.80 24.19 -5.37
C ILE A 88 -3.04 24.66 -6.81
N GLY A 89 -2.78 23.80 -7.81
CA GLY A 89 -3.03 24.13 -9.23
C GLY A 89 -4.49 24.46 -9.53
N VAL A 90 -5.44 23.74 -8.90
CA VAL A 90 -6.87 24.06 -9.01
C VAL A 90 -7.17 25.45 -8.45
N ASN A 91 -6.67 25.76 -7.24
CA ASN A 91 -6.85 27.08 -6.62
C ASN A 91 -6.18 28.19 -7.45
N TYR A 92 -4.99 27.94 -7.97
CA TYR A 92 -4.26 28.86 -8.83
C TYR A 92 -5.08 29.24 -10.07
N ASN A 93 -5.64 28.23 -10.75
CA ASN A 93 -6.51 28.46 -11.91
C ASN A 93 -7.78 29.24 -11.54
N GLN A 94 -8.37 28.99 -10.37
CA GLN A 94 -9.52 29.75 -9.89
C GLN A 94 -9.18 31.24 -9.70
N VAL A 95 -8.07 31.55 -9.03
CA VAL A 95 -7.62 32.94 -8.81
C VAL A 95 -7.37 33.65 -10.14
N VAL A 96 -6.68 32.99 -11.10
CA VAL A 96 -6.43 33.56 -12.43
C VAL A 96 -7.74 33.83 -13.18
N ARG A 97 -8.71 32.91 -13.11
CA ARG A 97 -10.03 33.11 -13.72
C ARG A 97 -10.78 34.28 -13.07
N LEU A 98 -10.72 34.42 -11.76
CA LEU A 98 -11.32 35.56 -11.05
C LEU A 98 -10.66 36.88 -11.46
N MET A 99 -9.32 36.93 -11.54
CA MET A 99 -8.60 38.13 -11.99
C MET A 99 -9.03 38.58 -13.39
N ARG A 100 -9.31 37.64 -14.30
CA ARG A 100 -9.83 37.95 -15.63
C ARG A 100 -11.26 38.56 -15.61
N LEU A 101 -12.06 38.24 -14.61
CA LEU A 101 -13.46 38.66 -14.51
C LEU A 101 -13.64 39.99 -13.77
N TYR A 102 -12.79 40.30 -12.80
CA TYR A 102 -12.87 41.55 -12.04
C TYR A 102 -12.22 42.72 -12.80
N THR A 103 -12.85 43.90 -12.72
CA THR A 103 -12.35 45.16 -13.30
C THR A 103 -11.87 46.15 -12.24
N ALA A 104 -12.23 45.95 -10.97
CA ALA A 104 -11.83 46.82 -9.88
C ALA A 104 -10.39 46.56 -9.44
N GLU A 105 -9.56 47.61 -9.47
CA GLU A 105 -8.11 47.53 -9.19
C GLU A 105 -7.80 46.92 -7.80
N LYS A 106 -8.53 47.34 -6.76
CA LYS A 106 -8.34 46.81 -5.39
C LYS A 106 -8.62 45.31 -5.29
N SER A 107 -9.58 44.81 -6.05
CA SER A 107 -9.90 43.37 -6.11
C SER A 107 -8.80 42.60 -6.83
N ILE A 108 -8.31 43.12 -7.95
CA ILE A 108 -7.21 42.54 -8.72
C ILE A 108 -5.92 42.47 -7.89
N GLN A 109 -5.58 43.53 -7.16
CA GLN A 109 -4.39 43.54 -6.29
C GLN A 109 -4.47 42.49 -5.17
N THR A 110 -5.67 42.24 -4.64
CA THR A 110 -5.88 41.22 -3.60
C THR A 110 -5.69 39.81 -4.18
N LEU A 111 -6.28 39.53 -5.33
CA LEU A 111 -6.12 38.26 -6.04
C LEU A 111 -4.66 38.02 -6.47
N LEU A 112 -3.94 39.07 -6.88
CA LEU A 112 -2.52 38.97 -7.20
C LEU A 112 -1.68 38.54 -5.99
N ARG A 113 -1.96 39.09 -4.80
CA ARG A 113 -1.29 38.69 -3.55
C ARG A 113 -1.56 37.22 -3.21
N GLU A 114 -2.78 36.75 -3.41
CA GLU A 114 -3.14 35.34 -3.23
C GLU A 114 -2.40 34.43 -4.22
N LEU A 115 -2.32 34.82 -5.49
CA LEU A 115 -1.58 34.10 -6.53
C LEU A 115 -0.08 33.97 -6.19
N ILE A 116 0.52 35.04 -5.67
CA ILE A 116 1.90 35.03 -5.18
C ILE A 116 2.06 34.06 -4.00
N GLY A 117 1.09 34.00 -3.09
CA GLY A 117 1.06 33.04 -1.99
C GLY A 117 1.04 31.59 -2.49
N LEU A 118 0.11 31.26 -3.39
CA LEU A 118 0.01 29.93 -4.01
C LEU A 118 1.29 29.55 -4.76
N THR A 119 1.95 30.51 -5.42
CA THR A 119 3.23 30.28 -6.11
C THR A 119 4.32 29.89 -5.12
N LYS A 120 4.43 30.57 -3.97
CA LYS A 120 5.41 30.24 -2.93
C LYS A 120 5.16 28.86 -2.33
N GLU A 121 3.91 28.50 -2.08
CA GLU A 121 3.55 27.16 -1.60
C GLU A 121 3.92 26.09 -2.62
N LEU A 122 3.67 26.33 -3.91
CA LEU A 122 4.05 25.42 -4.98
C LEU A 122 5.57 25.21 -5.06
N THR A 123 6.36 26.28 -4.96
CA THR A 123 7.82 26.20 -4.91
C THR A 123 8.29 25.37 -3.72
N ALA A 124 7.73 25.60 -2.52
CA ALA A 124 8.09 24.82 -1.34
C ALA A 124 7.76 23.31 -1.48
N LEU A 125 6.66 22.96 -2.15
CA LEU A 125 6.35 21.55 -2.45
C LEU A 125 7.32 20.94 -3.48
N GLN A 126 7.74 21.72 -4.48
CA GLN A 126 8.74 21.27 -5.45
C GLN A 126 10.09 21.04 -4.79
N GLU A 127 10.54 21.92 -3.91
CA GLU A 127 11.77 21.74 -3.12
C GLU A 127 11.72 20.46 -2.27
N LYS A 128 10.58 20.19 -1.60
CA LYS A 128 10.36 18.93 -0.86
C LYS A 128 10.43 17.70 -1.76
N ALA A 129 9.85 17.77 -2.96
CA ALA A 129 9.89 16.65 -3.92
C ALA A 129 11.31 16.37 -4.43
N VAL A 130 12.09 17.43 -4.66
CA VAL A 130 13.52 17.33 -5.02
C VAL A 130 14.32 16.70 -3.89
N SER A 131 14.19 17.21 -2.66
CA SER A 131 14.86 16.66 -1.47
C SER A 131 14.53 15.18 -1.28
N LEU A 132 13.25 14.81 -1.35
CA LEU A 132 12.80 13.42 -1.25
C LEU A 132 13.45 12.51 -2.30
N THR A 133 13.68 13.03 -3.51
CA THR A 133 14.30 12.27 -4.61
C THR A 133 15.81 12.16 -4.46
N ILE A 134 16.46 13.17 -3.90
CA ILE A 134 17.89 13.12 -3.55
C ILE A 134 18.09 12.09 -2.43
N ASP A 135 17.32 12.18 -1.34
CA ASP A 135 17.38 11.25 -0.21
C ASP A 135 17.17 9.78 -0.63
N TYR A 136 16.33 9.54 -1.65
CA TYR A 136 16.11 8.21 -2.20
C TYR A 136 17.30 7.70 -3.03
N ARG A 137 18.00 8.58 -3.74
CA ARG A 137 19.17 8.22 -4.56
C ARG A 137 20.44 8.01 -3.76
N GLU A 138 20.56 8.67 -2.61
CA GLU A 138 21.73 8.55 -1.71
C GLU A 138 21.67 7.32 -0.81
N ARG A 139 20.54 6.60 -0.79
CA ARG A 139 20.35 5.33 -0.08
C ARG A 139 20.71 4.14 -0.94
#